data_AF-A0A4Y7U689-F1
#
_entry.id   AF-A0A4Y7U689-F1
#
_cell.length_a   1.000
_cell.length_b   1.000
_cell.length_c   1.000
_cell.angle_alpha   90.00
_cell.angle_beta   90.00
_cell.angle_gamma   90.00
#
_symmetry.space_group_name_H-M   'P 1'
#
loop_
_entity.id
_entity.type
_entity.pdbx_description
1 polymer ?
#
loop_
_entity_poly.entity_id
_entity_poly.type
_entity_poly.pdbx_seq_one_letter_code
_entity_poly.pdbx_strand_id
1 'polypeptide(L)'
;GVKVYEAGNDCHAIPTYNRRDFYKICINTGQNIIQYADRGIETDGTILFFGNPHIPYSWEITSESYHGFACVFTEEFLKVNDRSESLHECPLFKISGTPIFYLSAEQKTFITSLFQKMIVEQDTDYVFKDDLIRNYINLIIHESMK
;
A
#
# COMPACT_ATOMS: atom_id res chain seq x y z
N GLY A 1 -14.59 -1.66 -0.54
CA GLY A 1 -14.34 -1.32 0.87
C GLY A 1 -12.87 -0.98 1.08
N VAL A 2 -12.52 -0.36 2.20
CA VAL A 2 -11.13 0.03 2.55
C VAL A 2 -10.80 -0.35 4.00
N LYS A 3 -9.54 -0.70 4.28
CA LYS A 3 -9.02 -0.86 5.63
C LYS A 3 -7.57 -0.38 5.71
N VAL A 4 -7.24 0.35 6.77
CA VAL A 4 -5.89 0.88 7.01
C VAL A 4 -5.40 0.44 8.39
N TYR A 5 -4.15 0.04 8.50
CA TYR A 5 -3.59 -0.50 9.74
C TYR A 5 -2.06 -0.37 9.80
N GLU A 6 -1.52 -0.36 11.02
CA GLU A 6 -0.08 -0.47 11.27
C GLU A 6 0.38 -1.92 11.06
N ALA A 7 1.54 -2.08 10.43
CA ALA A 7 2.18 -3.36 10.20
C ALA A 7 3.51 -3.39 10.97
N GLY A 8 3.65 -4.32 11.92
CA GLY A 8 4.83 -4.50 12.76
C GLY A 8 5.36 -5.95 12.75
N ASN A 9 6.40 -6.22 13.54
CA ASN A 9 7.02 -7.55 13.70
C ASN A 9 6.05 -8.66 14.10
N ASP A 10 4.98 -8.34 14.84
CA ASP A 10 3.90 -9.27 15.15
C ASP A 10 2.96 -9.43 13.93
N CYS A 11 3.45 -10.16 12.93
CA CYS A 11 2.72 -10.47 11.69
C CYS A 11 1.50 -11.39 11.88
N HIS A 12 1.09 -11.67 13.13
CA HIS A 12 -0.13 -12.41 13.48
C HIS A 12 -1.43 -11.68 13.09
N ALA A 13 -1.36 -10.40 12.75
CA ALA A 13 -2.52 -9.58 12.39
C ALA A 13 -2.47 -9.06 10.95
N ILE A 14 -1.76 -9.73 10.01
CA ILE A 14 -2.09 -9.52 8.59
C ILE A 14 -3.46 -10.18 8.40
N PRO A 15 -4.55 -9.41 8.26
CA PRO A 15 -5.85 -10.03 8.24
C PRO A 15 -5.90 -10.92 6.99
N THR A 16 -6.40 -12.14 7.16
CA THR A 16 -6.65 -13.09 6.08
C THR A 16 -7.84 -12.60 5.26
N TYR A 17 -7.67 -11.48 4.57
CA TYR A 17 -8.53 -11.10 3.48
C TYR A 17 -8.36 -12.11 2.37
N ASN A 18 -9.45 -12.41 1.65
CA ASN A 18 -9.35 -13.11 0.39
C ASN A 18 -8.48 -12.25 -0.53
N ARG A 19 -7.20 -12.61 -0.69
CA ARG A 19 -6.20 -11.84 -1.46
C ARG A 19 -6.65 -11.54 -2.89
N ARG A 20 -7.67 -12.25 -3.39
CA ARG A 20 -8.22 -12.16 -4.73
C ARG A 20 -9.08 -10.92 -4.99
N ASP A 21 -9.48 -10.19 -3.95
CA ASP A 21 -10.48 -9.11 -4.10
C ASP A 21 -9.93 -7.71 -3.74
N PHE A 22 -8.69 -7.62 -3.23
CA PHE A 22 -8.14 -6.38 -2.66
C PHE A 22 -6.79 -5.99 -3.27
N TYR A 23 -6.70 -4.73 -3.67
CA TYR A 23 -5.44 -4.03 -3.89
C TYR A 23 -4.81 -3.69 -2.54
N LYS A 24 -3.48 -3.61 -2.51
CA LYS A 24 -2.71 -3.27 -1.32
C LYS A 24 -1.70 -2.18 -1.64
N ILE A 25 -1.60 -1.18 -0.77
CA ILE A 25 -0.46 -0.26 -0.73
C ILE A 25 0.14 -0.37 0.67
N CYS A 26 1.44 -0.67 0.79
CA CYS A 26 2.10 -0.66 2.08
C CYS A 26 3.45 0.04 2.03
N ILE A 27 3.72 0.83 3.07
CA ILE A 27 5.05 1.38 3.35
C ILE A 27 5.71 0.52 4.41
N ASN A 28 6.98 0.19 4.23
CA ASN A 28 7.76 -0.50 5.25
C ASN A 28 9.21 -0.07 5.23
N THR A 29 9.84 -0.09 6.40
CA THR A 29 11.29 0.11 6.57
C THR A 29 11.92 -1.18 7.08
N GLY A 30 12.95 -1.67 6.39
CA GLY A 30 13.72 -2.83 6.83
C GLY A 30 14.33 -3.59 5.67
N GLN A 31 14.88 -4.76 5.99
CA GLN A 31 15.38 -5.71 5.00
C GLN A 31 14.32 -6.76 4.73
N ASN A 32 14.00 -6.96 3.45
CA ASN A 32 12.93 -7.86 3.04
C ASN A 32 13.27 -8.57 1.75
N ILE A 33 12.75 -9.79 1.62
CA ILE A 33 12.70 -10.53 0.36
C ILE A 33 11.22 -10.62 -0.05
N ILE A 34 10.89 -9.98 -1.16
CA ILE A 34 9.54 -9.93 -1.70
C ILE A 34 9.49 -10.87 -2.89
N GLN A 35 8.68 -11.92 -2.79
CA GLN A 35 8.38 -12.77 -3.95
C GLN A 35 7.18 -12.15 -4.66
N TYR A 36 7.33 -11.83 -5.95
CA TYR A 36 6.29 -11.22 -6.77
C TYR A 36 6.26 -11.88 -8.14
N ALA A 37 5.17 -12.57 -8.45
CA ALA A 37 5.05 -13.45 -9.62
C ALA A 37 6.23 -14.45 -9.69
N ASP A 38 7.10 -14.30 -10.67
CA ASP A 38 8.27 -15.13 -10.96
C ASP A 38 9.59 -14.51 -10.47
N ARG A 39 9.54 -13.42 -9.68
CA ARG A 39 10.72 -12.65 -9.25
C ARG A 39 10.85 -12.59 -7.74
N GLY A 40 12.07 -12.79 -7.24
CA GLY A 40 12.46 -12.41 -5.88
C GLY A 40 13.13 -11.04 -5.89
N ILE A 41 12.67 -10.14 -5.03
CA ILE A 41 13.18 -8.77 -4.93
C ILE A 41 13.68 -8.55 -3.51
N GLU A 42 15.00 -8.37 -3.38
CA GLU A 42 15.62 -7.94 -2.13
C GLU A 42 15.49 -6.43 -1.98
N THR A 43 15.16 -5.99 -0.77
CA THR A 43 15.01 -4.58 -0.45
C THR A 43 15.72 -4.26 0.84
N ASP A 44 16.41 -3.13 0.88
CA ASP A 44 17.03 -2.55 2.07
C ASP A 44 16.68 -1.06 2.13
N GLY A 45 16.07 -0.63 3.23
CA GLY A 45 15.64 0.74 3.45
C GLY A 45 14.12 0.88 3.51
N THR A 46 13.62 2.06 3.11
CA THR A 46 12.18 2.35 3.13
C THR A 46 11.60 2.23 1.73
N ILE A 47 10.57 1.40 1.58
CA ILE A 47 9.89 1.18 0.31
C ILE A 47 8.38 1.37 0.43
N LEU A 48 7.75 1.65 -0.69
CA LEU A 48 6.33 1.55 -0.92
C LEU A 48 6.06 0.39 -1.88
N PHE A 49 5.14 -0.49 -1.52
CA PHE A 49 4.74 -1.62 -2.35
C PHE A 49 3.30 -1.57 -2.77
N PHE A 50 3.05 -1.93 -4.02
CA PHE A 50 1.76 -1.98 -4.68
C PHE A 50 1.38 -3.42 -5.02
N GLY A 51 0.48 -4.00 -4.23
CA GLY A 51 -0.05 -5.34 -4.43
C GLY A 51 -1.28 -5.32 -5.31
N ASN A 52 -1.26 -6.10 -6.38
CA ASN A 52 -2.42 -6.38 -7.23
C ASN A 52 -3.02 -7.75 -6.87
N PRO A 53 -4.34 -7.87 -6.64
CA PRO A 53 -4.98 -9.14 -6.27
C PRO A 53 -4.82 -10.26 -7.31
N HIS A 54 -4.56 -9.90 -8.58
CA HIS A 54 -4.38 -10.85 -9.67
C HIS A 54 -2.96 -11.38 -9.80
N ILE A 55 -2.01 -10.88 -9.00
CA ILE A 55 -0.60 -11.27 -9.04
C ILE A 55 -0.21 -11.89 -7.70
N PRO A 56 0.29 -13.13 -7.66
CA PRO A 56 0.70 -13.74 -6.40
C PRO A 56 1.95 -13.03 -5.86
N TYR A 57 1.94 -12.74 -4.56
CA TYR A 57 3.10 -12.21 -3.86
C TYR A 57 3.19 -12.71 -2.41
N SER A 58 4.40 -12.75 -1.87
CA SER A 58 4.69 -13.05 -0.47
C SER A 58 5.85 -12.21 0.05
N TRP A 59 5.97 -12.17 1.37
CA TRP A 59 6.94 -11.32 2.06
C TRP A 59 7.72 -12.17 3.06
N GLU A 60 9.03 -12.00 3.05
CA GLU A 60 9.94 -12.50 4.07
C GLU A 60 10.67 -11.30 4.68
N ILE A 61 10.47 -11.08 5.98
CA ILE A 61 11.12 -10.01 6.72
C ILE A 61 12.42 -10.58 7.29
N THR A 62 13.55 -9.99 6.93
CA THR A 62 14.88 -10.45 7.37
C THR A 62 15.51 -9.52 8.40
N SER A 63 14.98 -8.31 8.60
CA SER A 63 15.45 -7.38 9.64
C SER A 63 14.84 -7.63 11.02
N GLU A 64 15.60 -7.32 12.08
CA GLU A 64 15.13 -7.42 13.48
C GLU A 64 13.99 -6.44 13.81
N SER A 65 13.89 -5.33 13.08
CA SER A 65 12.78 -4.39 13.20
C SER A 65 12.08 -4.21 11.86
N TYR A 66 10.75 -4.33 11.90
CA TYR A 66 9.84 -4.00 10.83
C TYR A 66 8.76 -3.07 11.38
N HIS A 67 8.65 -1.90 10.77
CA HIS A 67 7.58 -0.96 11.03
C HIS A 67 7.07 -0.40 9.71
N GLY A 68 5.76 -0.30 9.59
CA GLY A 68 5.11 0.10 8.37
C GLY A 68 3.62 0.31 8.55
N PHE A 69 2.98 0.65 7.45
CA PHE A 69 1.53 0.82 7.36
C PHE A 69 1.04 0.11 6.11
N ALA A 70 -0.19 -0.38 6.16
CA ALA A 70 -0.85 -0.98 5.02
C ALA A 70 -2.25 -0.42 4.85
N CYS A 71 -2.62 -0.18 3.61
CA CYS A 71 -3.96 0.12 3.16
C CYS A 71 -4.37 -0.96 2.17
N VAL A 72 -5.51 -1.61 2.44
CA VAL A 72 -6.14 -2.56 1.51
C VAL A 72 -7.47 -1.98 1.07
N PHE A 73 -7.77 -2.06 -0.22
CA PHE A 73 -9.00 -1.52 -0.78
C PHE A 73 -9.47 -2.33 -1.99
N THR A 74 -10.77 -2.32 -2.24
CA THR A 74 -11.34 -2.91 -3.47
C THR A 74 -11.22 -1.92 -4.63
N GLU A 75 -11.27 -2.43 -5.86
CA GLU A 75 -11.22 -1.57 -7.04
C GLU A 75 -12.38 -0.56 -7.09
N GLU A 76 -13.58 -1.01 -6.73
CA GLU A 76 -14.79 -0.18 -6.70
C GLU A 76 -14.66 0.96 -5.70
N PHE A 77 -13.94 0.74 -4.59
CA PHE A 77 -13.71 1.79 -3.60
C PHE A 77 -12.95 2.96 -4.22
N LEU A 78 -11.97 2.72 -5.10
CA LEU A 78 -11.19 3.79 -5.70
C LEU A 78 -11.90 4.41 -6.92
N LYS A 79 -12.65 3.63 -7.69
CA LYS A 79 -13.32 4.06 -8.94
C LYS A 79 -14.56 4.94 -8.76
N VAL A 80 -15.07 5.15 -7.54
CA VAL A 80 -16.35 5.87 -7.28
C VAL A 80 -16.47 7.23 -7.99
N ASN A 81 -15.37 7.94 -8.23
CA ASN A 81 -15.40 9.31 -8.75
C ASN A 81 -14.98 9.47 -10.23
N ASP A 82 -14.77 8.39 -11.01
CA ASP A 82 -14.38 8.39 -12.44
C ASP A 82 -13.11 9.21 -12.81
N ARG A 83 -12.48 9.84 -11.83
CA ARG A 83 -11.26 10.66 -11.94
C ARG A 83 -9.99 9.90 -11.61
N SER A 84 -10.11 8.68 -11.07
CA SER A 84 -9.00 7.76 -11.01
C SER A 84 -8.77 7.27 -12.43
N GLU A 85 -7.71 7.73 -13.10
CA GLU A 85 -7.13 6.95 -14.19
C GLU A 85 -7.14 5.49 -13.75
N SER A 86 -7.72 4.61 -14.58
CA SER A 86 -7.90 3.20 -14.26
C SER A 86 -6.65 2.69 -13.55
N LEU A 87 -6.77 2.04 -12.39
CA LEU A 87 -5.61 1.47 -11.68
C LEU A 87 -4.70 0.66 -12.62
N HIS A 88 -5.30 0.09 -13.67
CA HIS A 88 -4.62 -0.61 -14.76
C HIS A 88 -3.67 0.25 -15.63
N GLU A 89 -3.86 1.57 -15.71
CA GLU A 89 -2.97 2.49 -16.42
C GLU A 89 -1.76 2.92 -15.60
N CYS A 90 -1.87 2.90 -14.27
CA CYS A 90 -0.76 3.19 -13.38
C CYS A 90 0.36 2.13 -13.55
N PRO A 91 1.58 2.52 -13.95
CA PRO A 91 2.68 1.58 -14.18
C PRO A 91 3.02 0.69 -12.97
N LEU A 92 2.74 1.16 -11.76
CA LEU A 92 3.00 0.45 -10.49
C LEU A 92 2.04 -0.72 -10.25
N PHE A 93 0.89 -0.75 -10.93
CA PHE A 93 -0.08 -1.84 -10.86
C PHE A 93 -0.08 -2.72 -12.12
N LYS A 94 0.73 -2.41 -13.13
CA LYS A 94 0.88 -3.22 -14.36
C LYS A 94 1.67 -4.50 -14.07
N ILE A 95 1.26 -5.61 -14.69
CA ILE A 95 1.89 -6.94 -14.55
C ILE A 95 3.38 -6.92 -14.92
N SER A 96 3.79 -6.05 -15.85
CA SER A 96 5.18 -5.88 -16.27
C SER A 96 5.98 -4.90 -15.40
N GLY A 97 5.34 -4.19 -14.47
CA GLY A 97 5.98 -3.18 -13.62
C GLY A 97 6.81 -3.77 -12.48
N THR A 98 7.60 -2.91 -11.83
CA THR A 98 8.19 -3.21 -10.53
C THR A 98 7.23 -2.70 -9.47
N PRO A 99 6.66 -3.56 -8.61
CA PRO A 99 5.62 -3.17 -7.66
C PRO A 99 6.19 -2.41 -6.44
N ILE A 100 7.45 -1.98 -6.51
CA ILE A 100 8.21 -1.41 -5.40
C ILE A 100 8.77 -0.07 -5.83
N PHE A 101 8.63 0.92 -4.94
CA PHE A 101 9.19 2.26 -5.07
C PHE A 101 10.02 2.59 -3.83
N TYR A 102 11.29 2.94 -4.02
CA TYR A 102 12.16 3.35 -2.92
C TYR A 102 11.89 4.80 -2.51
N LEU A 103 11.75 5.03 -1.21
CA LEU A 103 11.39 6.34 -0.69
C LEU A 103 12.61 7.12 -0.19
N SER A 104 12.67 8.41 -0.54
CA SER A 104 13.55 9.35 0.15
C SER A 104 13.09 9.56 1.60
N ALA A 105 13.94 10.15 2.44
CA ALA A 105 13.58 10.49 3.83
C ALA A 105 12.39 11.48 3.91
N GLU A 106 12.31 12.41 2.96
CA GLU A 106 11.21 13.37 2.85
C GLU A 106 9.91 12.66 2.45
N GLN A 107 9.96 11.85 1.39
CA GLN A 107 8.79 11.08 0.92
C GLN A 107 8.29 10.11 2.00
N LYS A 108 9.21 9.44 2.70
CA LYS A 108 8.88 8.59 3.85
C LYS A 108 8.07 9.36 4.88
N THR A 109 8.54 10.53 5.29
CA THR A 109 7.89 11.36 6.32
C THR A 109 6.49 11.78 5.86
N PHE A 110 6.39 12.26 4.61
CA PHE A 110 5.13 12.67 4.02
C PHE A 110 4.13 11.52 3.94
N ILE A 111 4.49 10.40 3.31
CA ILE A 111 3.61 9.25 3.10
C ILE A 111 3.20 8.61 4.44
N THR A 112 4.12 8.51 5.40
CA THR A 112 3.80 8.01 6.75
C THR A 112 2.71 8.87 7.40
N SER A 113 2.80 10.20 7.26
CA SER A 113 1.78 11.11 7.78
C SER A 113 0.40 10.90 7.12
N LEU A 114 0.36 10.50 5.85
CA LEU A 114 -0.89 10.18 5.15
C LEU A 114 -1.51 8.91 5.71
N PHE A 115 -0.73 7.85 5.92
CA PHE A 115 -1.24 6.61 6.54
C PHE A 115 -1.79 6.86 7.95
N GLN A 116 -1.09 7.64 8.77
CA GLN A 116 -1.57 8.01 10.11
C GLN A 116 -2.90 8.75 10.05
N LYS A 117 -3.04 9.73 9.14
CA LYS A 117 -4.30 10.44 8.92
C LYS A 117 -5.41 9.49 8.48
N MET A 118 -5.12 8.56 7.56
CA MET A 118 -6.08 7.55 7.11
C MET A 118 -6.55 6.63 8.25
N ILE A 119 -5.66 6.26 9.18
CA ILE A 119 -6.00 5.46 10.36
C ILE A 119 -6.93 6.21 11.31
N VAL A 120 -6.67 7.49 11.55
CA VAL A 120 -7.57 8.32 12.36
C VAL A 120 -8.91 8.46 11.66
N GLU A 121 -8.89 8.74 10.35
CA GLU A 121 -10.08 9.05 9.56
C GLU A 121 -11.04 7.86 9.41
N GLN A 122 -10.54 6.62 9.28
CA GLN A 122 -11.42 5.44 9.17
C GLN A 122 -12.32 5.25 10.40
N ASP A 123 -11.86 5.68 11.58
CA ASP A 123 -12.55 5.50 12.86
C ASP A 123 -13.45 6.69 13.24
N THR A 124 -13.57 7.69 12.36
CA THR A 124 -14.48 8.83 12.56
C THR A 124 -15.90 8.52 12.09
N ASP A 125 -16.85 9.34 12.53
CA ASP A 125 -18.23 9.38 12.01
C ASP A 125 -18.40 10.45 10.91
N TYR A 126 -17.31 10.93 10.32
CA TYR A 126 -17.38 11.94 9.27
C TYR A 126 -18.01 11.37 8.00
N VAL A 127 -19.04 12.05 7.51
CA VAL A 127 -19.86 11.57 6.38
C VAL A 127 -19.07 11.41 5.07
N PHE A 128 -17.96 12.14 4.90
CA PHE A 128 -17.10 12.05 3.71
C PHE A 128 -15.73 11.41 4.00
N LYS A 129 -15.61 10.59 5.06
CA LYS A 129 -14.35 9.94 5.42
C LYS A 129 -13.77 9.06 4.30
N ASP A 130 -14.64 8.36 3.59
CA ASP A 130 -14.23 7.50 2.46
C ASP A 130 -13.69 8.31 1.28
N ASP A 131 -14.28 9.49 1.00
CA ASP A 131 -13.73 10.43 -0.01
C ASP A 131 -12.36 10.94 0.41
N LEU A 132 -12.18 11.26 1.69
CA LEU A 132 -10.91 11.75 2.22
C LEU A 132 -9.82 10.67 2.17
N ILE A 133 -10.15 9.43 2.54
CA ILE A 133 -9.25 8.27 2.44
C ILE A 133 -8.86 8.01 0.98
N ARG A 134 -9.81 8.08 0.03
CA ARG A 134 -9.50 7.98 -1.41
C ARG A 134 -8.51 9.05 -1.86
N ASN A 135 -8.68 10.30 -1.40
CA ASN A 135 -7.77 11.38 -1.74
C ASN A 135 -6.36 11.12 -1.19
N TYR A 136 -6.23 10.58 0.01
CA TYR A 136 -4.94 10.17 0.56
C TYR A 136 -4.29 9.04 -0.26
N ILE A 137 -5.05 8.04 -0.68
CA ILE A 137 -4.55 6.98 -1.58
C ILE A 137 -4.04 7.59 -2.90
N ASN A 138 -4.79 8.50 -3.51
CA ASN A 138 -4.39 9.17 -4.75
C ASN A 138 -3.10 9.99 -4.56
N LEU A 139 -2.96 10.70 -3.44
CA LEU A 139 -1.72 11.42 -3.12
C LEU A 139 -0.52 10.47 -3.01
N ILE A 140 -0.69 9.32 -2.36
CA ILE A 140 0.38 8.31 -2.25
C ILE A 140 0.77 7.77 -3.64
N ILE A 141 -0.21 7.45 -4.48
CA ILE A 141 0.02 6.97 -5.85
C ILE A 141 0.79 8.03 -6.66
N HIS A 142 0.34 9.29 -6.65
CA HIS A 142 1.03 10.35 -7.39
C HIS A 142 2.43 10.65 -6.86
N GLU A 143 2.64 10.57 -5.54
CA GLU A 143 3.98 10.77 -4.95
C GLU A 143 4.98 9.70 -5.43
N SER A 144 4.52 8.47 -5.67
CA SER A 144 5.34 7.37 -6.20
C SER A 144 5.55 7.41 -7.72
N MET A 145 4.94 8.38 -8.42
CA MET A 145 5.13 8.61 -9.87
C MET A 145 6.03 9.80 -10.19
N LYS A 146 6.43 10.56 -9.17
CA LYS A 146 7.39 11.68 -9.31
C LYS A 146 8.81 11.15 -9.40
#